data_AF-A0A077ZW42-F1
#
_entry.id   AF-A0A077ZW42-F1
#
_cell.length_a   1.000
_cell.length_b   1.000
_cell.length_c   1.000
_cell.angle_alpha   90.00
_cell.angle_beta   90.00
_cell.angle_gamma   90.00
#
_symmetry.space_group_name_H-M   'P 1'
#
loop_
_entity.id
_entity.type
_entity.pdbx_description
1 polymer ?
#
loop_
_entity_poly.entity_id
_entity_poly.type
_entity_poly.pdbx_seq_one_letter_code
_entity_poly.pdbx_strand_id
1 'polypeptide(L)'
;MVIAIILAGVAKQRPLNTNVYLVYGGTLGWQLLVILLTYRFPTIFTMVHAPLISIGYWFNCLIQFLSPVSYVAVMQTTLGLEFFLICGLVLNFCWYITSIVLILNLALGIVMLFAKFQIEDVGVVAQYVMTTLFIIYAMYLNESSNKNEFIRLIQNEKMNKELQSLLMNLPNPMLLFDQENNQVVLGNIELNKLLSINDEQDKQLINLRMTSQIFQPYNNYIEGLGDSDRPSDQCLNIE
;
A
#
# COMPACT_ATOMS: atom_id res chain seq x y z
N MET A 1 19.08 14.36 -4.36
CA MET A 1 19.82 15.51 -3.79
C MET A 1 21.35 15.35 -3.88
N VAL A 2 21.94 14.29 -3.30
CA VAL A 2 23.41 14.11 -3.26
C VAL A 2 24.09 14.13 -4.64
N ILE A 3 23.53 13.42 -5.63
CA ILE A 3 24.07 13.38 -7.00
C ILE A 3 24.08 14.79 -7.63
N ALA A 4 23.04 15.59 -7.42
CA ALA A 4 22.96 16.95 -7.95
C ALA A 4 24.04 17.86 -7.34
N ILE A 5 24.38 17.67 -6.06
CA ILE A 5 25.44 18.44 -5.39
C ILE A 5 26.82 18.02 -5.90
N ILE A 6 27.05 16.72 -6.14
CA ILE A 6 28.28 16.22 -6.75
C ILE A 6 28.44 16.81 -8.17
N LEU A 7 27.38 16.80 -8.97
CA LEU A 7 27.38 17.39 -10.31
C LEU A 7 27.65 18.90 -10.28
N ALA A 8 27.04 19.64 -9.34
CA ALA A 8 27.31 21.07 -9.16
C ALA A 8 28.77 21.35 -8.73
N GLY A 9 29.35 20.44 -7.94
CA GLY A 9 30.76 20.45 -7.57
C GLY A 9 31.70 20.24 -8.76
N VAL A 10 31.41 19.24 -9.59
CA VAL A 10 32.16 18.96 -10.83
C VAL A 10 32.03 20.12 -11.83
N ALA A 11 30.85 20.74 -11.92
CA ALA A 11 30.60 21.95 -12.71
C ALA A 11 31.26 23.22 -12.14
N LYS A 12 32.05 23.11 -11.05
CA LYS A 12 32.76 24.20 -10.35
C LYS A 12 31.84 25.32 -9.85
N GLN A 13 30.54 25.05 -9.69
CA GLN A 13 29.59 26.05 -9.16
C GLN A 13 29.80 26.26 -7.66
N ARG A 14 30.41 25.30 -6.95
CA ARG A 14 30.77 25.41 -5.54
C ARG A 14 32.16 24.82 -5.27
N PRO A 15 33.05 25.54 -4.57
CA PRO A 15 34.31 24.96 -4.09
C PRO A 15 33.99 23.93 -3.01
N LEU A 16 34.22 22.66 -3.31
CA LEU A 16 34.02 21.56 -2.37
C LEU A 16 35.37 21.03 -1.91
N ASN A 17 35.55 20.93 -0.59
CA ASN A 17 36.71 20.28 0.01
C ASN A 17 36.66 18.77 -0.27
N THR A 18 37.83 18.13 -0.45
CA THR A 18 37.95 16.68 -0.66
C THR A 18 37.22 15.87 0.42
N ASN A 19 37.26 16.34 1.68
CA ASN A 19 36.57 15.71 2.80
C ASN A 19 35.05 15.65 2.59
N VAL A 20 34.45 16.69 1.98
CA VAL A 20 33.00 16.72 1.72
C VAL A 20 32.62 15.70 0.65
N TYR A 21 33.45 15.51 -0.38
CA TYR A 21 33.23 14.46 -1.39
C TYR A 21 33.28 13.06 -0.79
N LEU A 22 34.22 12.80 0.12
CA LEU A 22 34.30 11.51 0.83
C LEU A 22 33.03 11.22 1.63
N VAL A 23 32.51 12.22 2.35
CA VAL A 23 31.27 12.03 3.13
C VAL A 23 30.06 11.85 2.22
N TYR A 24 29.97 12.55 1.08
CA TYR A 24 28.90 12.30 0.09
C TYR A 24 28.97 10.89 -0.49
N GLY A 25 30.17 10.41 -0.82
CA GLY A 25 30.39 9.02 -1.26
C GLY A 25 29.97 8.01 -0.20
N GLY A 26 30.36 8.24 1.06
CA GLY A 26 29.94 7.43 2.20
C GLY A 26 28.43 7.44 2.41
N THR A 27 27.76 8.58 2.23
CA THR A 27 26.30 8.70 2.32
C THR A 27 25.60 7.85 1.26
N LEU A 28 26.06 7.93 0.00
CA LEU A 28 25.51 7.10 -1.08
C LEU A 28 25.76 5.61 -0.83
N GLY A 29 26.97 5.27 -0.39
CA GLY A 29 27.33 3.90 0.00
C GLY A 29 26.45 3.37 1.12
N TRP A 30 26.17 4.18 2.15
CA TRP A 30 25.26 3.82 3.23
C TRP A 30 23.84 3.55 2.72
N GLN A 31 23.28 4.45 1.90
CA GLN A 31 21.94 4.28 1.36
C GLN A 31 21.83 3.03 0.47
N LEU A 32 22.83 2.80 -0.40
CA LEU A 32 22.88 1.59 -1.23
C LEU A 32 23.00 0.32 -0.38
N LEU A 33 23.84 0.34 0.65
CA LEU A 33 24.00 -0.78 1.57
C LEU A 33 22.68 -1.10 2.29
N VAL A 34 21.97 -0.08 2.79
CA VAL A 34 20.68 -0.27 3.46
C VAL A 34 19.65 -0.85 2.50
N ILE A 35 19.59 -0.37 1.25
CA ILE A 35 18.70 -0.92 0.21
C ILE A 35 19.06 -2.39 -0.09
N LEU A 36 20.34 -2.71 -0.27
CA LEU A 36 20.80 -4.07 -0.55
C LEU A 36 20.49 -5.04 0.59
N LEU A 37 20.69 -4.62 1.84
CA LEU A 37 20.35 -5.42 3.02
C LEU A 37 18.84 -5.65 3.13
N THR A 38 18.04 -4.63 2.83
CA THR A 38 16.57 -4.73 2.84
C THR A 38 16.07 -5.68 1.76
N TYR A 39 16.68 -5.65 0.57
CA TYR A 39 16.39 -6.60 -0.50
C TYR A 39 16.79 -8.04 -0.14
N ARG A 40 17.96 -8.23 0.49
CA ARG A 40 18.47 -9.57 0.81
C ARG A 40 17.76 -10.21 2.00
N PHE A 41 17.34 -9.42 2.99
CA PHE A 41 16.78 -9.90 4.25
C PHE A 41 15.50 -9.14 4.65
N PRO A 42 14.42 -9.23 3.85
CA PRO A 42 13.24 -8.38 4.02
C PRO A 42 12.56 -8.56 5.38
N THR A 43 12.44 -9.78 5.90
CA THR A 43 11.73 -10.06 7.16
C THR A 43 12.29 -9.31 8.36
N ILE A 44 13.61 -9.18 8.46
CA ILE A 44 14.28 -8.49 9.58
C ILE A 44 14.49 -7.01 9.23
N PHE A 45 14.98 -6.72 8.04
CA PHE A 45 15.39 -5.36 7.70
C PHE A 45 14.23 -4.43 7.42
N THR A 46 13.05 -4.92 7.01
CA THR A 46 11.87 -4.04 6.87
C THR A 46 11.49 -3.38 8.20
N MET A 47 11.72 -4.04 9.35
CA MET A 47 11.45 -3.44 10.66
C MET A 47 12.41 -2.29 11.00
N VAL A 48 13.66 -2.36 10.54
CA VAL A 48 14.74 -1.43 10.92
C VAL A 48 15.09 -0.47 9.77
N HIS A 49 14.45 -0.62 8.61
CA HIS A 49 14.74 0.15 7.40
C HIS A 49 14.58 1.66 7.61
N ALA A 50 13.43 2.10 8.13
CA ALA A 50 13.17 3.51 8.41
C ALA A 50 14.17 4.11 9.42
N PRO A 51 14.44 3.48 10.58
CA PRO A 51 15.51 3.88 11.48
C PRO A 51 16.88 4.03 10.80
N LEU A 52 17.30 3.03 10.02
CA LEU A 52 18.62 3.02 9.35
C LEU A 52 18.75 4.10 8.28
N ILE A 53 17.70 4.34 7.51
CA ILE A 53 17.67 5.43 6.53
C ILE A 53 17.69 6.79 7.23
N SER A 54 16.95 6.92 8.33
CA SER A 54 16.88 8.18 9.09
C SER A 54 18.23 8.58 9.69
N ILE A 55 19.08 7.62 10.07
CA ILE A 55 20.48 7.87 10.47
C ILE A 55 21.28 8.53 9.32
N GLY A 56 20.83 8.39 8.07
CA GLY A 56 21.37 9.11 6.91
C GLY A 56 21.47 10.63 7.12
N TYR A 57 20.61 11.21 7.96
CA TYR A 57 20.67 12.62 8.32
C TYR A 57 21.99 13.02 9.01
N TRP A 58 22.64 12.10 9.74
CA TRP A 58 23.88 12.39 10.44
C TRP A 58 25.01 12.70 9.47
N PHE A 59 25.05 11.99 8.33
CA PHE A 59 25.98 12.33 7.26
C PHE A 59 25.71 13.71 6.68
N ASN A 60 24.43 14.10 6.55
CA ASN A 60 24.08 15.46 6.12
C ASN A 60 24.59 16.51 7.14
N CYS A 61 24.39 16.29 8.44
CA CYS A 61 24.95 17.17 9.48
C CYS A 61 26.47 17.26 9.39
N LEU A 62 27.17 16.12 9.21
CA LEU A 62 28.62 16.07 9.08
C LEU A 62 29.11 16.88 7.86
N ILE A 63 28.42 16.75 6.72
CA ILE A 63 28.71 17.52 5.50
C ILE A 63 28.59 19.02 5.78
N GLN A 64 27.52 19.44 6.45
CA GLN A 64 27.28 20.86 6.73
C GLN A 64 28.26 21.40 7.78
N PHE A 65 28.70 20.57 8.72
CA PHE A 65 29.72 20.95 9.69
C PHE A 65 31.08 21.21 9.02
N LEU A 66 31.46 20.39 8.04
CA LEU A 66 32.69 20.54 7.25
C LEU A 66 32.62 21.65 6.19
N SER A 67 31.40 22.10 5.87
CA SER A 67 31.17 23.15 4.89
C SER A 67 31.31 24.55 5.51
N PRO A 68 31.67 25.57 4.70
CA PRO A 68 31.68 26.94 5.18
C PRO A 68 30.26 27.38 5.58
N VAL A 69 30.17 28.18 6.63
CA VAL A 69 28.90 28.74 7.10
C VAL A 69 28.31 29.60 5.99
N SER A 70 27.09 29.27 5.58
CA SER A 70 26.35 30.03 4.58
C SER A 70 24.85 29.84 4.82
N TYR A 71 24.04 30.80 4.40
CA TYR A 71 22.58 30.69 4.47
C TYR A 71 22.06 29.45 3.73
N VAL A 72 22.71 29.11 2.61
CA VAL A 72 22.38 27.92 1.82
C VAL A 72 22.64 26.63 2.60
N ALA A 73 23.71 26.57 3.41
CA ALA A 73 24.01 25.42 4.25
C ALA A 73 22.91 25.20 5.30
N VAL A 74 22.42 26.28 5.93
CA VAL A 74 21.29 26.21 6.88
C VAL A 74 20.05 25.62 6.21
N MET A 75 19.66 26.14 5.05
CA MET A 75 18.51 25.62 4.29
C MET A 75 18.69 24.13 3.93
N GLN A 76 19.89 23.71 3.54
CA GLN A 76 20.18 22.31 3.23
C GLN A 76 20.11 21.39 4.47
N THR A 77 20.48 21.90 5.65
CA THR A 77 20.28 21.18 6.91
C THR A 77 18.78 21.01 7.20
N THR A 78 18.00 22.07 7.08
CA THR A 78 16.53 22.05 7.30
C THR A 78 15.83 21.09 6.35
N LEU A 79 16.05 21.27 5.03
CA LEU A 79 15.46 20.39 4.02
C LEU A 79 15.90 18.94 4.19
N GLY A 80 17.14 18.72 4.63
CA GLY A 80 17.62 17.38 4.94
C GLY A 80 16.86 16.75 6.10
N LEU A 81 16.64 17.48 7.19
CA LEU A 81 15.87 16.97 8.33
C LEU A 81 14.44 16.61 7.90
N GLU A 82 13.76 17.53 7.20
CA GLU A 82 12.40 17.32 6.70
C GLU A 82 12.31 16.10 5.77
N PHE A 83 13.28 15.94 4.85
CA PHE A 83 13.34 14.78 3.98
C PHE A 83 13.43 13.48 4.78
N PHE A 84 14.30 13.40 5.79
CA PHE A 84 14.44 12.19 6.60
C PHE A 84 13.25 11.97 7.55
N LEU A 85 12.57 13.02 8.01
CA LEU A 85 11.28 12.90 8.71
C LEU A 85 10.22 12.25 7.81
N ILE A 86 10.10 12.69 6.56
CA ILE A 86 9.17 12.11 5.59
C ILE A 86 9.55 10.65 5.27
N CYS A 87 10.83 10.35 5.07
CA CYS A 87 11.28 8.97 4.88
C CYS A 87 10.93 8.09 6.10
N GLY A 88 11.14 8.60 7.31
CA GLY A 88 10.74 7.93 8.55
C GLY A 88 9.24 7.64 8.61
N LEU A 89 8.41 8.58 8.17
CA LEU A 89 6.95 8.43 8.11
C LEU A 89 6.51 7.35 7.10
N VAL A 90 6.99 7.44 5.86
CA VAL A 90 6.56 6.58 4.75
C VAL A 90 7.02 5.13 4.96
N LEU A 91 8.23 4.96 5.47
CA LEU A 91 8.86 3.64 5.61
C LEU A 91 8.64 3.03 7.00
N ASN A 92 7.79 3.63 7.82
CA ASN A 92 7.57 3.19 9.19
C ASN A 92 6.92 1.80 9.24
N PHE A 93 7.59 0.85 9.88
CA PHE A 93 6.99 -0.41 10.31
C PHE A 93 6.66 -0.41 11.82
N CYS A 94 7.44 0.33 12.61
CA CYS A 94 7.42 0.29 14.06
C CYS A 94 7.68 1.69 14.63
N TRP A 95 6.60 2.36 15.02
CA TRP A 95 6.57 3.78 15.32
C TRP A 95 7.51 4.14 16.46
N TYR A 96 7.57 3.32 17.52
CA TYR A 96 8.38 3.63 18.70
C TYR A 96 9.88 3.59 18.39
N ILE A 97 10.35 2.63 17.59
CA ILE A 97 11.78 2.54 17.19
C ILE A 97 12.14 3.73 16.32
N THR A 98 11.32 4.01 15.30
CA THR A 98 11.61 5.11 14.38
C THR A 98 11.54 6.46 15.10
N SER A 99 10.61 6.64 16.05
CA SER A 99 10.49 7.87 16.85
C SER A 99 11.75 8.17 17.64
N ILE A 100 12.39 7.15 18.24
CA ILE A 100 13.67 7.33 18.96
C ILE A 100 14.72 7.91 18.00
N VAL A 101 14.83 7.38 16.78
CA VAL A 101 15.79 7.88 15.80
C VAL A 101 15.44 9.30 15.31
N LEU A 102 14.16 9.61 15.11
CA LEU A 102 13.74 10.97 14.72
C LEU A 102 14.03 11.98 15.83
N ILE A 103 13.88 11.61 17.10
CA ILE A 103 14.26 12.45 18.25
C ILE A 103 15.79 12.66 18.28
N LEU A 104 16.59 11.63 18.01
CA LEU A 104 18.04 11.77 17.89
C LEU A 104 18.43 12.70 16.74
N ASN A 105 17.75 12.61 15.60
CA ASN A 105 17.95 13.52 14.47
C ASN A 105 17.57 14.96 14.82
N LEU A 106 16.47 15.16 15.54
CA LEU A 106 16.07 16.47 16.05
C LEU A 106 17.13 17.05 16.97
N ALA A 107 17.60 16.27 17.95
CA ALA A 107 18.65 16.70 18.87
C ALA A 107 19.93 17.10 18.12
N LEU A 108 20.35 16.29 17.14
CA LEU A 108 21.51 16.61 16.29
C LEU A 108 21.30 17.88 15.46
N GLY A 109 20.09 18.06 14.90
CA GLY A 109 19.72 19.26 14.14
C GLY A 109 19.76 20.53 14.99
N ILE A 110 19.24 20.46 16.22
CA ILE A 110 19.27 21.56 17.19
C ILE A 110 20.73 21.91 17.56
N VAL A 111 21.54 20.90 17.89
CA VAL A 111 22.97 21.11 18.19
C VAL A 111 23.68 21.79 17.02
N MET A 112 23.38 21.41 15.78
CA MET A 112 23.94 22.06 14.59
C MET A 112 23.50 23.53 14.46
N LEU A 113 22.22 23.85 14.71
CA LEU A 113 21.72 25.22 14.66
C LEU A 113 22.45 26.15 15.64
N PHE A 114 22.63 25.70 16.89
CA PHE A 114 23.32 26.48 17.91
C PHE A 114 24.84 26.51 17.72
N ALA A 115 25.49 25.35 17.62
CA ALA A 115 26.95 25.25 17.67
C ALA A 115 27.64 25.73 16.39
N LYS A 116 27.04 25.49 15.21
CA LYS A 116 27.65 25.82 13.92
C LYS A 116 27.08 27.09 13.30
N PHE A 117 25.76 27.27 13.37
CA PHE A 117 25.08 28.37 12.69
C PHE A 117 24.77 29.57 13.59
N GLN A 118 24.92 29.43 14.92
CA GLN A 118 24.66 30.49 15.90
C GLN A 118 23.23 31.07 15.78
N ILE A 119 22.26 30.23 15.40
CA ILE A 119 20.86 30.61 15.31
C ILE A 119 20.21 30.34 16.66
N GLU A 120 19.91 31.41 17.39
CA GLU A 120 19.27 31.36 18.73
C GLU A 120 17.78 31.69 18.69
N ASP A 121 17.18 31.79 17.50
CA ASP A 121 15.77 32.10 17.33
C ASP A 121 14.88 30.95 17.85
N VAL A 122 14.14 31.23 18.92
CA VAL A 122 13.21 30.30 19.56
C VAL A 122 12.13 29.83 18.58
N GLY A 123 11.71 30.68 17.65
CA GLY A 123 10.70 30.32 16.64
C GLY A 123 11.16 29.19 15.74
N VAL A 124 12.42 29.23 15.28
CA VAL A 124 13.02 28.19 14.43
C VAL A 124 13.13 26.87 15.20
N VAL A 125 13.60 26.91 16.45
CA VAL A 125 13.70 25.71 17.29
C VAL A 125 12.32 25.12 17.57
N ALA A 126 11.33 25.94 17.89
CA ALA A 126 9.96 25.50 18.10
C ALA A 126 9.39 24.83 16.84
N GLN A 127 9.66 25.35 15.64
CA GLN A 127 9.23 24.73 14.38
C GLN A 127 9.84 23.33 14.19
N TYR A 128 11.13 23.15 14.46
CA TYR A 128 11.80 21.85 14.38
C TYR A 128 11.15 20.83 15.33
N VAL A 129 10.91 21.24 16.58
CA VAL A 129 10.29 20.39 17.60
C VAL A 129 8.85 20.03 17.21
N MET A 130 8.03 21.02 16.86
CA MET A 130 6.63 20.80 16.51
C MET A 130 6.47 19.93 15.26
N THR A 131 7.28 20.16 14.23
CA THR A 131 7.23 19.35 13.00
C THR A 131 7.63 17.90 13.29
N THR A 132 8.67 17.68 14.10
CA THR A 132 9.08 16.32 14.48
C THR A 132 8.02 15.60 15.29
N LEU A 133 7.41 16.28 16.28
CA LEU A 133 6.33 15.72 17.09
C LEU A 133 5.10 15.38 16.25
N PHE A 134 4.74 16.26 15.30
CA PHE A 134 3.62 16.02 14.39
C PHE A 134 3.86 14.79 13.51
N ILE A 135 5.08 14.63 12.98
CA ILE A 135 5.44 13.45 12.18
C ILE A 135 5.41 12.18 13.04
N ILE A 136 5.93 12.21 14.26
CA ILE A 136 5.86 11.06 15.19
C ILE A 136 4.40 10.68 15.48
N TYR A 137 3.53 11.66 15.68
CA TYR A 137 2.10 11.42 15.88
C TYR A 137 1.44 10.82 14.63
N ALA A 138 1.75 11.35 13.44
CA ALA A 138 1.26 10.81 12.17
C ALA A 138 1.72 9.37 11.94
N MET A 139 2.96 9.04 12.35
CA MET A 139 3.49 7.68 12.29
C MET A 139 2.72 6.69 13.16
N TYR A 140 2.40 7.10 14.40
CA TYR A 140 1.58 6.30 15.30
C TYR A 140 0.20 6.03 14.69
N LEU A 141 -0.45 7.06 14.15
CA LEU A 141 -1.76 6.91 13.50
C LEU A 141 -1.69 6.00 12.27
N ASN A 142 -0.67 6.18 11.42
CA ASN A 142 -0.47 5.36 10.22
C ASN A 142 -0.33 3.87 10.58
N GLU A 143 0.51 3.56 11.58
CA GLU A 143 0.67 2.18 12.02
C GLU A 143 -0.61 1.61 12.64
N SER A 144 -1.33 2.39 13.44
CA SER A 144 -2.61 1.97 14.01
C SER A 144 -3.64 1.66 12.92
N SER A 145 -3.74 2.52 11.90
CA SER A 145 -4.63 2.31 10.75
C SER A 145 -4.29 1.02 10.00
N ASN A 146 -3.02 0.84 9.64
CA ASN A 146 -2.57 -0.34 8.88
C ASN A 146 -2.83 -1.65 9.64
N LYS A 147 -2.61 -1.67 10.96
CA LYS A 147 -2.92 -2.85 11.79
C LYS A 147 -4.41 -3.14 11.84
N ASN A 148 -5.25 -2.11 11.97
CA ASN A 148 -6.70 -2.27 11.98
C ASN A 148 -7.23 -2.79 10.64
N GLU A 149 -6.70 -2.29 9.52
CA GLU A 149 -7.04 -2.76 8.18
C GLU A 149 -6.65 -4.22 7.99
N PHE A 150 -5.45 -4.61 8.43
CA PHE A 150 -5.00 -5.99 8.36
C PHE A 150 -5.91 -6.96 9.15
N ILE A 151 -6.32 -6.56 10.35
CA ILE A 151 -7.26 -7.36 11.16
C ILE A 151 -8.61 -7.51 10.42
N ARG A 152 -9.13 -6.43 9.84
CA ARG A 152 -10.38 -6.46 9.06
C ARG A 152 -10.28 -7.36 7.83
N LEU A 153 -9.15 -7.34 7.13
CA LEU A 153 -8.91 -8.22 5.99
C LEU A 153 -8.95 -9.69 6.38
N ILE A 154 -8.27 -10.07 7.48
CA ILE A 154 -8.29 -11.44 7.99
C ILE A 154 -9.71 -11.86 8.41
N GLN A 155 -10.44 -10.96 9.08
CA GLN A 155 -11.82 -11.23 9.49
C GLN A 155 -12.74 -11.43 8.29
N ASN A 156 -12.61 -10.60 7.25
CA ASN A 156 -13.38 -10.75 6.01
C ASN A 156 -13.03 -12.05 5.28
N GLU A 157 -11.76 -12.42 5.21
CA GLU A 157 -11.34 -13.69 4.59
C GLU A 157 -11.92 -14.89 5.35
N LYS A 158 -11.87 -14.85 6.70
CA LYS A 158 -12.45 -15.88 7.55
C LYS A 158 -13.98 -15.96 7.37
N MET A 159 -14.67 -14.84 7.41
CA MET A 159 -16.12 -14.77 7.20
C MET A 159 -16.52 -15.27 5.81
N ASN A 160 -15.75 -14.95 4.77
CA ASN A 160 -15.98 -15.47 3.42
C ASN A 160 -15.80 -16.99 3.35
N LYS A 161 -14.76 -17.53 3.99
CA LYS A 161 -14.55 -18.99 4.09
C LYS A 161 -15.68 -19.67 4.86
N GLU A 162 -16.13 -19.09 5.96
CA GLU A 162 -17.25 -19.60 6.74
C GLU A 162 -18.57 -19.53 5.96
N LEU A 163 -18.85 -18.41 5.28
CA LEU A 163 -20.01 -18.27 4.40
C LEU A 163 -19.99 -19.28 3.26
N GLN A 164 -18.85 -19.44 2.59
CA GLN A 164 -18.69 -20.44 1.53
C GLN A 164 -18.94 -21.85 2.07
N SER A 165 -18.38 -22.19 3.24
CA SER A 165 -18.62 -23.48 3.89
C SER A 165 -20.10 -23.70 4.23
N LEU A 166 -20.78 -22.68 4.76
CA LEU A 166 -22.21 -22.75 5.06
C LEU A 166 -23.05 -22.96 3.80
N LEU A 167 -22.77 -22.20 2.73
CA LEU A 167 -23.48 -22.32 1.45
C LEU A 167 -23.28 -23.70 0.81
N MET A 168 -22.05 -24.24 0.85
CA MET A 168 -21.76 -25.57 0.31
C MET A 168 -22.48 -26.69 1.07
N ASN A 169 -22.69 -26.51 2.38
CA ASN A 169 -23.32 -27.49 3.27
C ASN A 169 -24.83 -27.28 3.48
N LEU A 170 -25.47 -26.38 2.73
CA LEU A 170 -26.92 -26.20 2.80
C LEU A 170 -27.65 -27.49 2.37
N PRO A 171 -28.70 -27.90 3.10
CA PRO A 171 -29.44 -29.14 2.79
C PRO A 171 -30.28 -29.05 1.51
N ASN A 172 -30.54 -27.84 1.01
CA ASN A 172 -31.31 -27.61 -0.21
C ASN A 172 -30.36 -27.30 -1.37
N PRO A 173 -30.56 -27.87 -2.57
CA PRO A 173 -29.72 -27.57 -3.73
C PRO A 173 -29.81 -26.08 -4.11
N MET A 174 -28.66 -25.44 -4.28
CA MET A 174 -28.55 -24.00 -4.51
C MET A 174 -27.50 -23.71 -5.58
N LEU A 175 -27.87 -22.81 -6.50
CA LEU A 175 -27.02 -22.28 -7.56
C LEU A 175 -26.94 -20.75 -7.41
N LEU A 176 -25.73 -20.20 -7.34
CA LEU A 176 -25.46 -18.78 -7.42
C LEU A 176 -25.03 -18.44 -8.85
N PHE A 177 -25.84 -17.66 -9.54
CA PHE A 177 -25.61 -17.25 -10.92
C PHE A 177 -25.30 -15.76 -10.99
N ASP A 178 -24.20 -15.41 -11.66
CA ASP A 178 -23.87 -14.02 -11.98
C ASP A 178 -24.51 -13.67 -13.33
N GLN A 179 -25.50 -12.79 -13.27
CA GLN A 179 -26.29 -12.36 -14.42
C GLN A 179 -25.49 -11.46 -15.37
N GLU A 180 -24.50 -10.71 -14.90
CA GLU A 180 -23.72 -9.79 -15.74
C GLU A 180 -22.70 -10.54 -16.59
N ASN A 181 -22.05 -11.54 -15.99
CA ASN A 181 -21.05 -12.36 -16.68
C ASN A 181 -21.64 -13.65 -17.28
N ASN A 182 -22.92 -13.91 -17.06
CA ASN A 182 -23.66 -15.10 -17.52
C ASN A 182 -22.95 -16.40 -17.09
N GLN A 183 -22.46 -16.45 -15.86
CA GLN A 183 -21.64 -17.53 -15.32
C GLN A 183 -22.16 -18.01 -13.98
N VAL A 184 -22.04 -19.33 -13.73
CA VAL A 184 -22.30 -19.88 -12.40
C VAL A 184 -21.10 -19.59 -11.51
N VAL A 185 -21.37 -18.93 -10.39
CA VAL A 185 -20.36 -18.52 -9.40
C VAL A 185 -20.18 -19.60 -8.34
N LEU A 186 -21.27 -20.25 -7.94
CA LEU A 186 -21.25 -21.26 -6.88
C LEU A 186 -22.40 -22.26 -7.05
N GLY A 187 -22.11 -23.55 -6.92
CA GLY A 187 -23.11 -24.61 -6.76
C GLY A 187 -22.80 -25.38 -5.48
N ASN A 188 -23.80 -25.60 -4.63
CA ASN A 188 -23.58 -26.34 -3.38
C ASN A 188 -23.48 -27.86 -3.61
N ILE A 189 -23.06 -28.60 -2.59
CA ILE A 189 -22.78 -30.04 -2.70
C ILE A 189 -24.03 -30.83 -3.10
N GLU A 190 -25.20 -30.47 -2.56
CA GLU A 190 -26.46 -31.13 -2.90
C GLU A 190 -26.87 -30.91 -4.37
N LEU A 191 -26.63 -29.73 -4.94
CA LEU A 191 -26.84 -29.50 -6.37
C LEU A 191 -25.85 -30.31 -7.21
N ASN A 192 -24.57 -30.37 -6.83
CA ASN A 192 -23.55 -31.16 -7.54
C ASN A 192 -23.92 -32.64 -7.56
N LYS A 193 -24.44 -33.18 -6.44
CA LYS A 193 -24.97 -34.55 -6.35
C LYS A 193 -26.11 -34.79 -7.33
N LEU A 194 -27.09 -33.87 -7.40
CA LEU A 194 -28.22 -33.97 -8.33
C LEU A 194 -27.77 -33.96 -9.79
N LEU A 195 -26.79 -33.14 -10.11
CA LEU A 195 -26.25 -33.01 -11.47
C LEU A 195 -25.18 -34.06 -11.81
N SER A 196 -24.87 -34.98 -10.87
CA SER A 196 -23.85 -36.02 -11.04
C SER A 196 -22.48 -35.46 -11.45
N ILE A 197 -22.11 -34.31 -10.88
CA ILE A 197 -20.83 -33.65 -11.16
C ILE A 197 -19.84 -34.11 -10.09
N ASN A 198 -18.73 -34.75 -10.51
CA ASN A 198 -17.65 -35.12 -9.61
C ASN A 198 -16.86 -33.86 -9.20
N ASP A 199 -16.63 -33.69 -7.90
CA ASP A 199 -15.93 -32.52 -7.33
C ASP A 199 -14.49 -32.32 -7.83
N GLU A 200 -13.88 -33.33 -8.47
CA GLU A 200 -12.55 -33.26 -9.09
C GLU A 200 -12.52 -32.76 -10.55
N GLN A 201 -13.68 -32.47 -11.15
CA GLN A 201 -13.74 -31.96 -12.53
C GLN A 201 -13.43 -30.46 -12.60
N ASP A 202 -12.67 -30.08 -13.64
CA ASP A 202 -12.24 -28.70 -13.89
C ASP A 202 -13.43 -27.73 -13.81
N LYS A 203 -13.32 -26.66 -13.02
CA LYS A 203 -14.41 -25.69 -12.75
C LYS A 203 -15.07 -25.15 -14.03
N GLN A 204 -14.33 -25.10 -15.13
CA GLN A 204 -14.81 -24.68 -16.44
C GLN A 204 -15.79 -25.70 -17.06
N LEU A 205 -15.56 -27.00 -16.87
CA LEU A 205 -16.40 -28.08 -17.38
C LEU A 205 -17.72 -28.19 -16.59
N ILE A 206 -17.64 -27.90 -15.28
CA ILE A 206 -18.79 -27.75 -14.38
C ILE A 206 -19.66 -26.57 -14.84
N ASN A 207 -19.07 -25.40 -15.11
CA ASN A 207 -19.81 -24.24 -15.62
C ASN A 207 -20.48 -24.51 -16.97
N LEU A 208 -19.82 -25.22 -17.87
CA LEU A 208 -20.41 -25.64 -19.15
C LEU A 208 -21.59 -26.61 -18.97
N ARG A 209 -21.49 -27.60 -18.07
CA ARG A 209 -22.59 -28.53 -17.77
C ARG A 209 -23.75 -27.85 -17.05
N MET A 210 -23.49 -27.00 -16.06
CA MET A 210 -24.56 -26.25 -15.39
C MET A 210 -25.26 -25.29 -16.34
N THR A 211 -24.51 -24.60 -17.20
CA THR A 211 -25.09 -23.71 -18.23
C THR A 211 -25.92 -24.52 -19.25
N SER A 212 -25.42 -25.66 -19.71
CA SER A 212 -26.14 -26.50 -20.69
C SER A 212 -27.31 -27.27 -20.11
N GLN A 213 -27.25 -27.83 -18.90
CA GLN A 213 -28.33 -28.63 -18.34
C GLN A 213 -29.44 -27.78 -17.70
N ILE A 214 -29.11 -26.64 -17.10
CA ILE A 214 -30.09 -25.78 -16.40
C ILE A 214 -30.75 -24.78 -17.36
N PHE A 215 -30.01 -24.25 -18.35
CA PHE A 215 -30.52 -23.20 -19.23
C PHE A 215 -30.95 -23.70 -20.62
N GLN A 216 -30.69 -24.96 -21.01
CA GLN A 216 -31.28 -25.51 -22.25
C GLN A 216 -32.79 -25.83 -22.23
N PRO A 217 -33.52 -25.95 -21.10
CA PRO A 217 -34.98 -26.05 -21.21
C PRO A 217 -35.64 -24.69 -21.51
N TYR A 218 -35.01 -23.56 -21.18
CA TYR A 218 -35.67 -22.25 -21.28
C TYR A 218 -35.63 -21.59 -22.67
N ASN A 219 -34.73 -22.02 -23.57
CA ASN A 219 -34.72 -21.52 -24.95
C ASN A 219 -35.69 -22.27 -25.89
N ASN A 220 -36.34 -23.35 -25.44
CA ASN A 220 -37.21 -24.18 -26.27
C ASN A 220 -38.62 -24.42 -25.67
N TYR A 221 -39.01 -23.74 -24.58
CA TYR A 221 -40.32 -23.97 -23.94
C TYR A 221 -41.18 -22.71 -23.69
N ILE A 222 -40.97 -21.64 -24.45
CA ILE A 222 -41.94 -20.52 -24.52
C ILE A 222 -42.16 -20.08 -25.98
N GLU A 223 -42.52 -21.01 -26.85
CA GLU A 223 -43.33 -20.73 -28.06
C GLU A 223 -44.43 -21.78 -28.07
N GLY A 224 -45.61 -21.45 -27.52
CA GLY A 224 -46.77 -22.35 -27.58
C GLY A 224 -47.80 -22.26 -26.45
N LEU A 225 -47.62 -21.39 -25.45
CA LEU A 225 -48.65 -21.07 -24.45
C LEU A 225 -48.92 -19.55 -24.35
N GLY A 226 -48.70 -18.83 -25.45
CA GLY A 226 -49.19 -17.47 -25.63
C GLY A 226 -50.38 -17.51 -26.59
N ASP A 227 -51.51 -16.97 -26.13
CA ASP A 227 -52.75 -16.77 -26.87
C ASP A 227 -52.48 -16.37 -28.33
N SER A 228 -52.83 -17.25 -29.27
CA SER A 228 -53.09 -16.83 -30.65
C SER A 228 -54.54 -16.36 -30.69
N ASP A 229 -54.68 -15.06 -30.52
CA ASP A 229 -55.77 -14.18 -30.94
C ASP A 229 -56.97 -14.88 -31.58
N ARG A 230 -58.06 -14.97 -30.83
CA ARG A 230 -59.40 -15.11 -31.41
C ARG A 230 -59.73 -13.78 -32.12
N PRO A 231 -59.98 -13.76 -33.45
CA PRO A 231 -60.63 -12.60 -34.03
C PRO A 231 -62.13 -12.68 -33.73
N SER A 232 -62.60 -11.74 -32.93
CA SER A 232 -64.02 -11.43 -32.78
C SER A 232 -64.57 -10.84 -34.09
N ASP A 233 -65.82 -11.22 -34.39
CA ASP A 233 -66.77 -10.58 -35.29
C ASP A 233 -66.62 -10.81 -36.80
N GLN A 234 -67.27 -11.88 -37.28
CA GLN A 234 -68.08 -11.77 -38.50
C GLN A 234 -69.51 -12.20 -38.19
N CYS A 235 -70.41 -11.22 -38.27
CA CYS A 235 -71.86 -11.37 -38.21
C CYS A 235 -72.34 -12.38 -39.27
N LEU A 236 -73.03 -13.42 -38.80
CA LEU A 236 -73.98 -14.19 -39.61
C LEU A 236 -75.19 -13.29 -39.91
N ASN A 237 -75.32 -12.88 -41.17
CA ASN A 237 -76.62 -12.53 -41.74
C ASN A 237 -77.29 -13.84 -42.18
N ILE A 238 -78.43 -14.13 -41.56
CA ILE A 238 -79.38 -15.16 -41.98
C ILE A 238 -80.34 -14.48 -42.96
N GLU A 239 -80.41 -15.02 -44.18
CA GLU A 239 -81.69 -15.21 -44.89
C GLU A 239 -82.02 -16.70 -44.87
#